data_AF-A0A0G1AKK3-F1
#
_entry.id   AF-A0A0G1AKK3-F1
#
_cell.length_a   1.000
_cell.length_b   1.000
_cell.length_c   1.000
_cell.angle_alpha   90.00
_cell.angle_beta   90.00
_cell.angle_gamma   90.00
#
_symmetry.space_group_name_H-M   'P 1'
#
loop_
_entity.id
_entity.type
_entity.pdbx_description
1 polymer ?
#
loop_
_entity_poly.entity_id
_entity_poly.type
_entity_poly.pdbx_seq_one_letter_code
_entity_poly.pdbx_strand_id
1 'polypeptide(L)'
;MPNGRNARKGGGLGFFEESRWIWLFLIIVAVILFTGSGFFREGGIRFGSPSNEGRSGGESSGGEASPEAGSLPPPAGEGAGGADSALAGKLTLSTGSAFAENPNEEYIEIFASSANEKKIVITGLTLGNSRGESFAIGEGAYLPYSGQVNPEQAVALEPGGRAYVITGPSPIGSSFRLNSCTGYFAQFNSFEPRLREDCPRPEDEA
;
A
#
# COMPACT_ATOMS: atom_id res chain seq x y z
N MET A 1 45.44 20.46 -73.57
CA MET A 1 46.32 19.37 -73.07
C MET A 1 47.64 19.99 -72.63
N PRO A 2 48.36 19.52 -71.59
CA PRO A 2 48.05 18.55 -70.52
C PRO A 2 48.28 19.14 -69.09
N ASN A 3 47.56 18.76 -68.03
CA ASN A 3 47.70 17.64 -67.04
C ASN A 3 48.26 18.09 -65.67
N GLY A 4 47.55 17.71 -64.60
CA GLY A 4 48.08 17.79 -63.23
C GLY A 4 47.05 17.45 -62.15
N ARG A 5 46.47 16.25 -62.18
CA ARG A 5 45.66 15.69 -61.08
C ARG A 5 46.55 15.46 -59.84
N ASN A 6 46.07 15.85 -58.65
CA ASN A 6 46.45 15.16 -57.41
C ASN A 6 45.20 14.88 -56.57
N ALA A 7 44.94 13.59 -56.45
CA ALA A 7 44.02 12.96 -55.52
C ALA A 7 44.77 12.55 -54.24
N ARG A 8 43.99 12.15 -53.23
CA ARG A 8 44.31 11.54 -51.92
C ARG A 8 44.24 12.56 -50.77
N LYS A 9 43.64 12.24 -49.61
CA LYS A 9 43.39 10.94 -49.00
C LYS A 9 42.26 11.09 -47.97
N GLY A 10 41.36 10.12 -47.90
CA GLY A 10 40.42 9.98 -46.79
C GLY A 10 41.12 9.66 -45.48
N GLY A 11 40.41 9.93 -44.39
CA GLY A 11 40.80 9.60 -43.03
C GLY A 11 39.58 9.73 -42.13
N GLY A 12 38.67 8.76 -42.22
CA GLY A 12 37.60 8.58 -41.25
C GLY A 12 38.23 8.27 -39.89
N LEU A 13 38.07 9.18 -38.94
CA LEU A 13 38.51 9.07 -37.56
C LEU A 13 37.26 9.07 -36.69
N GLY A 14 37.07 8.00 -35.91
CA GLY A 14 36.33 8.09 -34.65
C GLY A 14 35.13 7.19 -34.41
N PHE A 15 34.84 6.14 -35.21
CA PHE A 15 33.64 5.29 -34.98
C PHE A 15 33.93 3.87 -34.47
N PHE A 16 35.16 3.55 -34.05
CA PHE A 16 35.55 2.16 -33.75
C PHE A 16 35.78 1.84 -32.26
N GLU A 17 35.68 2.80 -31.34
CA GLU A 17 35.82 2.55 -29.89
C GLU A 17 34.48 2.41 -29.14
N GLU A 18 33.39 3.01 -29.62
CA GLU A 18 32.06 2.83 -28.99
C GLU A 18 31.44 1.45 -29.28
N SER A 19 31.79 0.82 -30.39
CA SER A 19 31.22 -0.48 -30.77
C SER A 19 31.56 -1.57 -29.75
N ARG A 20 32.72 -1.47 -29.08
CA ARG A 20 33.17 -2.47 -28.10
C ARG A 20 32.28 -2.50 -26.86
N TRP A 21 31.82 -1.32 -26.41
CA TRP A 21 30.92 -1.21 -25.26
C TRP A 21 29.50 -1.68 -25.59
N ILE A 22 29.03 -1.40 -26.81
CA ILE A 22 27.73 -1.89 -27.30
C ILE A 22 27.73 -3.42 -27.38
N TRP A 23 28.79 -4.01 -27.95
CA TRP A 23 28.92 -5.48 -28.02
C TRP A 23 29.09 -6.12 -26.63
N LEU A 24 29.81 -5.49 -25.70
CA LEU A 24 29.91 -5.97 -24.32
C LEU A 24 28.55 -5.94 -23.59
N PHE A 25 27.79 -4.87 -23.74
CA PHE A 25 26.45 -4.77 -23.15
C PHE A 25 25.50 -5.82 -23.72
N LEU A 26 25.51 -6.03 -25.04
CA LEU A 26 24.70 -7.06 -25.69
C LEU A 26 25.07 -8.49 -25.26
N ILE A 27 26.37 -8.77 -25.04
CA ILE A 27 26.81 -10.05 -24.50
C ILE A 27 26.34 -10.24 -23.05
N ILE A 28 26.42 -9.20 -22.21
CA ILE A 28 25.95 -9.27 -20.81
C ILE A 28 24.44 -9.53 -20.77
N VAL A 29 23.65 -8.81 -21.57
CA VAL A 29 22.19 -9.03 -21.67
C VAL A 29 21.89 -10.44 -22.20
N ALA A 30 22.61 -10.91 -23.22
CA ALA A 30 22.44 -12.26 -23.73
C ALA A 30 22.80 -13.33 -22.68
N VAL A 31 23.84 -13.13 -21.88
CA VAL A 31 24.19 -14.04 -20.76
C VAL A 31 23.09 -14.01 -19.70
N ILE A 32 22.57 -12.84 -19.31
CA ILE A 32 21.45 -12.73 -18.34
C ILE A 32 20.20 -13.46 -18.86
N LEU A 33 19.91 -13.37 -20.16
CA LEU A 33 18.77 -14.05 -20.76
C LEU A 33 19.00 -15.57 -20.99
N PHE A 34 20.25 -16.00 -21.18
CA PHE A 34 20.57 -17.40 -21.51
C PHE A 34 20.98 -18.24 -20.28
N THR A 35 21.50 -17.61 -19.22
CA THR A 35 21.77 -18.26 -17.92
C THR A 35 20.69 -17.95 -16.87
N GLY A 36 19.76 -17.05 -17.17
CA GLY A 36 18.63 -16.65 -16.32
C GLY A 36 17.46 -17.64 -16.30
N SER A 37 17.73 -18.94 -16.28
CA SER A 37 16.76 -19.91 -15.76
C SER A 37 16.92 -19.96 -14.23
N GLY A 38 16.29 -19.04 -13.49
CA GLY A 38 16.39 -19.09 -12.02
C GLY A 38 15.85 -17.95 -11.17
N PHE A 39 14.92 -17.11 -11.64
CA PHE A 39 14.26 -16.13 -10.76
C PHE A 39 12.74 -16.05 -11.00
N PHE A 40 12.10 -17.21 -11.14
CA PHE A 40 10.69 -17.40 -10.79
C PHE A 40 10.59 -18.66 -9.95
N ARG A 41 10.89 -18.51 -8.65
CA ARG A 41 10.48 -19.51 -7.66
C ARG A 41 9.07 -19.13 -7.25
N GLU A 42 8.08 -19.78 -7.85
CA GLU A 42 6.73 -19.89 -7.33
C GLU A 42 6.79 -20.60 -5.96
N GLY A 43 7.10 -19.81 -4.93
CA GLY A 43 6.78 -20.14 -3.55
C GLY A 43 5.33 -19.79 -3.32
N GLY A 44 4.45 -20.78 -3.47
CA GLY A 44 3.04 -20.63 -3.14
C GLY A 44 2.86 -20.20 -1.68
N ILE A 45 2.15 -19.10 -1.47
CA ILE A 45 1.54 -18.80 -0.18
C ILE A 45 0.15 -19.43 -0.21
N ARG A 46 0.06 -20.67 0.27
CA ARG A 46 -1.21 -21.23 0.72
C ARG A 46 -1.51 -20.56 2.05
N PHE A 47 -2.48 -19.63 2.08
CA PHE A 47 -3.11 -19.20 3.31
C PHE A 47 -3.84 -20.40 3.92
N GLY A 48 -3.11 -21.15 4.76
CA GLY A 48 -3.67 -22.16 5.64
C GLY A 48 -4.31 -21.46 6.83
N SER A 49 -5.63 -21.61 6.97
CA SER A 49 -6.33 -21.34 8.22
C SER A 49 -5.69 -22.13 9.36
N PRO A 50 -5.60 -21.58 10.58
CA PRO A 50 -5.13 -22.36 11.72
C PRO A 50 -6.18 -23.41 12.07
N SER A 51 -5.96 -24.66 11.65
CA SER A 51 -6.57 -25.80 12.29
C SER A 51 -5.85 -26.04 13.61
N ASN A 52 -6.56 -25.85 14.71
CA ASN A 52 -6.15 -26.23 16.06
C ASN A 52 -5.80 -27.72 16.10
N GLU A 53 -4.50 -28.05 16.10
CA GLU A 53 -4.04 -29.35 16.57
C GLU A 53 -3.76 -29.28 18.07
N GLY A 54 -4.88 -29.32 18.80
CA GLY A 54 -4.90 -29.65 20.21
C GLY A 54 -4.51 -31.10 20.40
N ARG A 55 -3.31 -31.29 20.95
CA ARG A 55 -2.88 -32.42 21.79
C ARG A 55 -4.06 -33.14 22.45
N SER A 56 -4.23 -34.43 22.15
CA SER A 56 -5.06 -35.32 22.97
C SER A 56 -4.38 -36.67 23.11
N GLY A 57 -4.08 -37.03 24.36
CA GLY A 57 -3.79 -38.38 24.78
C GLY A 57 -4.97 -38.91 25.59
N GLY A 58 -5.22 -40.20 25.46
CA GLY A 58 -5.66 -41.08 26.55
C GLY A 58 -7.09 -40.97 27.10
N GLU A 59 -7.93 -41.91 26.61
CA GLU A 59 -8.58 -42.96 27.42
C GLU A 59 -9.97 -42.74 28.08
N SER A 60 -10.78 -43.80 27.90
CA SER A 60 -11.83 -44.35 28.78
C SER A 60 -13.31 -43.94 28.59
N SER A 61 -14.01 -44.86 27.89
CA SER A 61 -15.20 -45.64 28.30
C SER A 61 -16.52 -44.99 28.77
N GLY A 62 -17.59 -45.51 28.18
CA GLY A 62 -18.85 -45.83 28.90
C GLY A 62 -20.11 -45.11 28.44
N GLY A 63 -21.09 -45.88 27.96
CA GLY A 63 -22.52 -45.62 28.26
C GLY A 63 -23.44 -45.25 27.10
N GLU A 64 -24.20 -46.25 26.64
CA GLU A 64 -25.47 -46.22 25.92
C GLU A 64 -26.47 -45.12 26.36
N ALA A 65 -27.15 -44.48 25.39
CA ALA A 65 -28.62 -44.42 25.29
C ALA A 65 -29.11 -43.57 24.10
N SER A 66 -29.93 -44.19 23.24
CA SER A 66 -30.95 -43.59 22.35
C SER A 66 -32.13 -43.07 23.23
N PRO A 67 -33.03 -42.13 22.83
CA PRO A 67 -33.55 -41.91 21.47
C PRO A 67 -33.94 -40.45 21.12
N GLU A 68 -34.62 -40.34 19.96
CA GLU A 68 -35.59 -39.32 19.53
C GLU A 68 -35.17 -38.19 18.59
N ALA A 69 -35.87 -38.22 17.45
CA ALA A 69 -35.84 -37.28 16.35
C ALA A 69 -36.50 -35.95 16.74
N GLY A 70 -35.80 -34.85 16.47
CA GLY A 70 -36.31 -33.49 16.57
C GLY A 70 -35.92 -32.68 15.33
N SER A 71 -36.91 -32.49 14.46
CA SER A 71 -37.07 -31.49 13.40
C SER A 71 -35.94 -30.48 13.13
N LEU A 72 -35.46 -30.48 11.88
CA LEU A 72 -34.86 -29.33 11.19
C LEU A 72 -35.85 -28.16 11.12
N PRO A 73 -35.46 -26.91 11.45
CA PRO A 73 -36.20 -25.75 10.99
C PRO A 73 -35.89 -25.47 9.50
N PRO A 74 -36.91 -25.21 8.65
CA PRO A 74 -36.71 -24.71 7.29
C PRO A 74 -36.19 -23.25 7.28
N PRO A 75 -35.62 -22.80 6.14
CA PRO A 75 -34.76 -21.62 6.07
C PRO A 75 -35.57 -20.33 6.14
N ALA A 76 -35.32 -19.52 7.17
CA ALA A 76 -35.71 -18.11 7.16
C ALA A 76 -34.69 -17.34 6.31
N GLY A 77 -34.98 -17.26 5.02
CA GLY A 77 -34.46 -16.19 4.17
C GLY A 77 -35.05 -14.88 4.67
N GLU A 78 -34.41 -14.28 5.66
CA GLU A 78 -34.73 -12.93 6.10
C GLU A 78 -33.96 -11.97 5.18
N GLY A 79 -34.71 -11.27 4.33
CA GLY A 79 -34.19 -10.30 3.39
C GLY A 79 -33.29 -9.28 4.09
N ALA A 80 -32.19 -8.94 3.42
CA ALA A 80 -31.31 -7.84 3.77
C ALA A 80 -32.08 -6.50 3.63
N GLY A 81 -32.97 -6.21 4.58
CA GLY A 81 -33.40 -4.86 4.89
C GLY A 81 -32.21 -4.14 5.52
N GLY A 82 -31.81 -3.03 4.91
CA GLY A 82 -30.57 -2.31 5.21
C GLY A 82 -30.32 -2.14 6.70
N ALA A 83 -29.44 -2.99 7.23
CA ALA A 83 -28.81 -2.72 8.50
C ALA A 83 -27.79 -1.63 8.24
N ASP A 84 -27.99 -0.47 8.84
CA ASP A 84 -26.96 0.56 8.88
C ASP A 84 -25.64 -0.08 9.33
N SER A 85 -24.55 0.26 8.63
CA SER A 85 -23.22 -0.25 8.97
C SER A 85 -22.93 -0.02 10.46
N ALA A 86 -22.27 -0.96 11.15
CA ALA A 86 -21.88 -0.80 12.55
C ALA A 86 -20.99 0.44 12.82
N LEU A 87 -20.48 1.06 11.75
CA LEU A 87 -19.68 2.28 11.73
C LEU A 87 -20.49 3.53 11.35
N ALA A 88 -21.77 3.40 11.01
CA ALA A 88 -22.67 4.51 10.72
C ALA A 88 -22.75 5.46 11.92
N GLY A 89 -22.61 6.77 11.66
CA GLY A 89 -22.54 7.80 12.69
C GLY A 89 -21.24 7.86 13.48
N LYS A 90 -20.36 6.85 13.38
CA LYS A 90 -19.05 6.81 14.04
C LYS A 90 -17.92 7.30 13.13
N LEU A 91 -17.97 6.90 11.87
CA LEU A 91 -17.10 7.38 10.81
C LEU A 91 -17.93 8.10 9.74
N THR A 92 -17.38 9.19 9.21
CA THR A 92 -17.96 9.93 8.11
C THR A 92 -16.94 10.00 6.98
N LEU A 93 -17.40 9.72 5.77
CA LEU A 93 -16.62 9.93 4.56
C LEU A 93 -17.03 11.25 3.93
N SER A 94 -16.05 12.06 3.54
CA SER A 94 -16.30 13.31 2.82
C SER A 94 -15.37 13.47 1.62
N THR A 95 -15.85 14.18 0.61
CA THR A 95 -15.08 14.51 -0.57
C THR A 95 -14.10 15.62 -0.22
N GLY A 96 -12.80 15.33 -0.31
CA GLY A 96 -11.74 16.33 -0.36
C GLY A 96 -11.55 16.79 -1.80
N SER A 97 -10.34 16.61 -2.33
CA SER A 97 -10.01 16.81 -3.75
C SER A 97 -10.29 15.56 -4.60
N ALA A 98 -11.40 14.88 -4.35
CA ALA A 98 -11.71 13.56 -4.92
C ALA A 98 -11.98 13.53 -6.44
N PHE A 99 -11.88 14.67 -7.12
CA PHE A 99 -12.10 14.81 -8.56
C PHE A 99 -10.88 15.39 -9.28
N ALA A 100 -9.72 15.44 -8.62
CA ALA A 100 -8.49 15.90 -9.25
C ALA A 100 -8.07 14.94 -10.38
N GLU A 101 -7.61 15.49 -11.50
CA GLU A 101 -7.10 14.68 -12.62
C GLU A 101 -5.75 14.02 -12.28
N ASN A 102 -4.96 14.67 -11.42
CA ASN A 102 -3.70 14.16 -10.94
C ASN A 102 -3.93 13.25 -9.71
N PRO A 103 -3.53 11.97 -9.75
CA PRO A 103 -3.75 11.05 -8.62
C PRO A 103 -3.02 11.49 -7.35
N ASN A 104 -1.94 12.28 -7.46
CA ASN A 104 -1.22 12.82 -6.30
C ASN A 104 -1.97 13.95 -5.61
N GLU A 105 -2.98 14.53 -6.26
CA GLU A 105 -3.83 15.60 -5.74
C GLU A 105 -5.24 15.08 -5.41
N GLU A 106 -5.54 13.84 -5.75
CA GLU A 106 -6.83 13.20 -5.53
C GLU A 106 -6.87 12.54 -4.16
N TYR A 107 -7.80 12.98 -3.31
CA TYR A 107 -7.99 12.39 -1.99
C TYR A 107 -9.42 12.49 -1.46
N ILE A 108 -9.75 11.57 -0.56
CA ILE A 108 -10.95 11.59 0.27
C ILE A 108 -10.57 11.75 1.74
N GLU A 109 -11.53 12.20 2.55
CA GLU A 109 -11.32 12.36 3.99
C GLU A 109 -12.22 11.40 4.77
N ILE A 110 -11.61 10.70 5.72
CA ILE A 110 -12.31 9.89 6.73
C ILE A 110 -12.22 10.63 8.05
N PHE A 111 -13.37 10.97 8.62
CA PHE A 111 -13.48 11.64 9.90
C PHE A 111 -14.11 10.72 10.94
N ALA A 112 -13.48 10.62 12.11
CA ALA A 112 -14.07 9.95 13.26
C ALA A 112 -14.84 10.95 14.10
N SER A 113 -16.12 10.65 14.35
CA SER A 113 -16.97 11.47 15.22
C SER A 113 -16.28 11.74 16.56
N SER A 114 -16.35 13.00 17.01
CA SER A 114 -15.88 13.37 18.35
C SER A 114 -16.73 12.77 19.46
N ALA A 115 -17.93 12.28 19.14
CA ALA A 115 -18.80 11.56 20.07
C ALA A 115 -18.39 10.09 20.30
N ASN A 116 -17.36 9.60 19.59
CA ASN A 116 -16.85 8.25 19.83
C ASN A 116 -16.16 8.16 21.20
N GLU A 117 -16.44 7.10 21.97
CA GLU A 117 -15.80 6.87 23.28
C GLU A 117 -14.38 6.28 23.17
N LYS A 118 -14.10 5.59 22.06
CA LYS A 118 -12.85 4.87 21.83
C LYS A 118 -12.36 5.13 20.41
N LYS A 119 -11.04 5.01 20.21
CA LYS A 119 -10.44 5.03 18.88
C LYS A 119 -11.01 3.93 17.99
N ILE A 120 -11.11 4.22 16.70
CA ILE A 120 -11.61 3.29 15.68
C ILE A 120 -10.45 2.90 14.78
N VAL A 121 -10.12 1.61 14.73
CA VAL A 121 -9.14 1.08 13.79
C VAL A 121 -9.73 1.17 12.38
N ILE A 122 -9.01 1.82 11.47
CA ILE A 122 -9.42 1.97 10.07
C ILE A 122 -8.65 1.05 9.12
N THR A 123 -7.50 0.52 9.54
CA THR A 123 -6.78 -0.52 8.78
C THR A 123 -7.68 -1.72 8.53
N GLY A 124 -7.67 -2.22 7.30
CA GLY A 124 -8.48 -3.34 6.85
C GLY A 124 -9.93 -2.97 6.48
N LEU A 125 -10.39 -1.76 6.78
CA LEU A 125 -11.68 -1.28 6.23
C LEU A 125 -11.55 -1.14 4.72
N THR A 126 -12.64 -1.45 4.01
CA THR A 126 -12.68 -1.38 2.55
C THR A 126 -13.41 -0.13 2.07
N LEU A 127 -12.79 0.58 1.15
CA LEU A 127 -13.36 1.70 0.41
C LEU A 127 -13.84 1.18 -0.93
N GLY A 128 -15.15 1.17 -1.12
CA GLY A 128 -15.80 0.77 -2.37
C GLY A 128 -16.20 1.98 -3.21
N ASN A 129 -16.20 1.81 -4.54
CA ASN A 129 -16.77 2.80 -5.46
C ASN A 129 -18.02 2.27 -6.18
N SER A 130 -18.68 3.15 -6.93
CA SER A 130 -19.90 2.82 -7.68
C SER A 130 -19.68 1.84 -8.84
N ARG A 131 -18.42 1.61 -9.25
CA ARG A 131 -18.05 0.63 -10.29
C ARG A 131 -17.85 -0.77 -9.72
N GLY A 132 -17.99 -0.95 -8.41
CA GLY A 132 -17.79 -2.22 -7.71
C GLY A 132 -16.32 -2.54 -7.41
N GLU A 133 -15.40 -1.58 -7.61
CA GLU A 133 -14.02 -1.71 -7.18
C GLU A 133 -13.93 -1.45 -5.67
N SER A 134 -13.02 -2.14 -4.98
CA SER A 134 -12.81 -1.94 -3.55
C SER A 134 -11.33 -2.00 -3.19
N PHE A 135 -10.95 -1.17 -2.22
CA PHE A 135 -9.57 -1.01 -1.76
C PHE A 135 -9.52 -1.07 -0.24
N ALA A 136 -8.67 -1.93 0.31
CA ALA A 136 -8.48 -2.00 1.75
C ALA A 136 -7.52 -0.89 2.21
N ILE A 137 -7.86 -0.24 3.31
CA ILE A 137 -6.96 0.71 3.97
C ILE A 137 -5.79 -0.07 4.59
N GLY A 138 -4.58 0.29 4.21
CA GLY A 138 -3.36 -0.34 4.68
C GLY A 138 -2.97 0.05 6.11
N GLU A 139 -1.75 -0.32 6.47
CA GLU A 139 -1.07 0.12 7.69
C GLU A 139 -0.38 1.47 7.46
N GLY A 140 0.23 2.02 8.52
CA GLY A 140 1.00 3.24 8.41
C GLY A 140 1.98 3.42 9.56
N ALA A 141 2.97 4.28 9.33
CA ALA A 141 3.99 4.63 10.29
C ALA A 141 3.43 5.54 11.39
N TYR A 142 3.57 5.13 12.65
CA TYR A 142 3.24 5.98 13.79
C TYR A 142 4.19 7.16 13.93
N LEU A 143 5.48 6.92 13.71
CA LEU A 143 6.54 7.91 13.72
C LEU A 143 7.34 7.80 12.42
N PRO A 144 7.06 8.66 11.43
CA PRO A 144 7.75 8.63 10.15
C PRO A 144 9.16 9.23 10.22
N TYR A 145 10.06 8.69 9.40
CA TYR A 145 11.43 9.14 9.20
C TYR A 145 11.74 9.23 7.70
N SER A 146 12.63 10.15 7.33
CA SER A 146 13.15 10.27 5.96
C SER A 146 14.34 9.35 5.71
N GLY A 147 14.45 8.82 4.50
CA GLY A 147 15.63 8.09 4.03
C GLY A 147 15.82 6.70 4.63
N GLN A 148 14.83 6.17 5.35
CA GLN A 148 14.85 4.81 5.90
C GLN A 148 13.47 4.16 5.80
N VAL A 149 13.42 2.83 5.95
CA VAL A 149 12.17 2.08 5.98
C VAL A 149 11.44 2.38 7.29
N ASN A 150 10.19 2.82 7.18
CA ASN A 150 9.36 3.13 8.35
C ASN A 150 8.66 1.86 8.87
N PRO A 151 8.66 1.61 10.19
CA PRO A 151 7.87 0.53 10.76
C PRO A 151 6.37 0.86 10.66
N GLU A 152 5.61 -0.03 10.04
CA GLU A 152 4.17 0.12 9.86
C GLU A 152 3.40 -0.60 10.97
N GLN A 153 2.25 -0.03 11.34
CA GLN A 153 1.32 -0.62 12.28
C GLN A 153 -0.12 -0.23 11.91
N ALA A 154 -1.09 -0.89 12.54
CA ALA A 154 -2.51 -0.57 12.35
C ALA A 154 -2.81 0.91 12.64
N VAL A 155 -3.51 1.54 11.71
CA VAL A 155 -3.97 2.92 11.78
C VAL A 155 -5.32 2.98 12.49
N ALA A 156 -5.43 3.86 13.47
CA ALA A 156 -6.67 4.12 14.18
C ALA A 156 -6.91 5.63 14.30
N LEU A 157 -8.17 6.02 14.17
CA LEU A 157 -8.61 7.40 14.39
C LEU A 157 -9.09 7.55 15.83
N GLU A 158 -8.49 8.50 16.54
CA GLU A 158 -9.00 8.98 17.83
C GLU A 158 -10.35 9.70 17.62
N PRO A 159 -11.18 9.89 18.67
CA PRO A 159 -12.38 10.72 18.56
C PRO A 159 -12.04 12.12 18.05
N GLY A 160 -12.71 12.56 16.98
CA GLY A 160 -12.40 13.83 16.29
C GLY A 160 -11.20 13.77 15.35
N GLY A 161 -10.56 12.61 15.22
CA GLY A 161 -9.43 12.38 14.31
C GLY A 161 -9.84 12.35 12.85
N ARG A 162 -8.86 12.62 11.97
CA ARG A 162 -9.03 12.63 10.51
C ARG A 162 -7.93 11.80 9.85
N ALA A 163 -8.28 11.06 8.81
CA ALA A 163 -7.34 10.48 7.85
C ALA A 163 -7.62 11.03 6.46
N TYR A 164 -6.54 11.24 5.70
CA TYR A 164 -6.57 11.52 4.28
C TYR A 164 -6.17 10.25 3.54
N VAL A 165 -7.02 9.81 2.61
CA VAL A 165 -6.74 8.66 1.75
C VAL A 165 -6.51 9.19 0.35
N ILE A 166 -5.27 9.05 -0.12
CA ILE A 166 -4.76 9.63 -1.37
C ILE A 166 -4.64 8.51 -2.40
N THR A 167 -5.02 8.78 -3.65
CA THR A 167 -4.92 7.79 -4.74
C THR A 167 -3.46 7.54 -5.15
N GLY A 168 -2.66 8.60 -5.20
CA GLY A 168 -1.24 8.56 -5.57
C GLY A 168 -0.33 7.95 -4.49
N PRO A 169 0.92 7.61 -4.86
CA PRO A 169 1.92 7.14 -3.91
C PRO A 169 2.27 8.21 -2.87
N SER A 170 2.49 7.77 -1.63
CA SER A 170 3.02 8.66 -0.59
C SER A 170 4.39 9.23 -0.99
N PRO A 171 4.64 10.55 -0.88
CA PRO A 171 5.94 11.15 -1.23
C PRO A 171 7.13 10.58 -0.44
N ILE A 172 6.87 10.05 0.77
CA ILE A 172 7.91 9.41 1.61
C ILE A 172 7.87 7.88 1.55
N GLY A 173 7.05 7.30 0.65
CA GLY A 173 6.98 5.86 0.41
C GLY A 173 6.18 5.04 1.42
N SER A 174 5.59 5.66 2.44
CA SER A 174 4.73 5.01 3.43
C SER A 174 3.57 5.90 3.85
N SER A 175 2.44 5.32 4.25
CA SER A 175 1.39 6.05 4.99
C SER A 175 1.90 6.43 6.37
N PHE A 176 1.47 7.56 6.93
CA PHE A 176 2.00 8.02 8.23
C PHE A 176 1.04 8.88 9.02
N ARG A 177 1.25 8.91 10.35
CA ARG A 177 0.58 9.84 11.27
C ARG A 177 1.29 11.19 11.30
N LEU A 178 0.50 12.27 11.20
CA LEU A 178 1.02 13.64 11.34
C LEU A 178 1.40 13.95 12.79
N ASN A 179 2.47 14.72 12.95
CA ASN A 179 2.96 15.25 14.23
C ASN A 179 3.43 16.70 14.04
N SER A 180 3.81 17.38 15.12
CA SER A 180 4.24 18.79 15.06
C SER A 180 5.42 19.05 14.13
N CYS A 181 6.23 18.02 13.83
CA CYS A 181 7.45 18.12 13.04
C CYS A 181 7.30 17.56 11.62
N THR A 182 6.11 17.09 11.20
CA THR A 182 5.95 16.51 9.84
C THR A 182 6.13 17.54 8.72
N GLY A 183 6.09 18.83 9.03
CA GLY A 183 6.41 19.90 8.09
C GLY A 183 7.83 19.83 7.50
N TYR A 184 8.80 19.23 8.21
CA TYR A 184 10.16 19.04 7.68
C TYR A 184 10.19 18.23 6.38
N PHE A 185 9.23 17.32 6.17
CA PHE A 185 9.15 16.55 4.92
C PHE A 185 8.79 17.39 3.71
N ALA A 186 8.06 18.49 3.91
CA ALA A 186 7.62 19.38 2.84
C ALA A 186 8.78 20.19 2.21
N GLN A 187 9.95 20.22 2.86
CA GLN A 187 11.14 20.90 2.32
C GLN A 187 11.72 20.20 1.08
N PHE A 188 11.54 18.89 0.99
CA PHE A 188 12.11 18.06 -0.08
C PHE A 188 11.06 17.33 -0.91
N ASN A 189 9.78 17.41 -0.52
CA ASN A 189 8.67 16.73 -1.17
C ASN A 189 7.43 17.63 -1.20
N SER A 190 6.60 17.48 -2.23
CA SER A 190 5.27 18.11 -2.26
C SER A 190 4.22 17.16 -1.68
N PHE A 191 3.32 17.69 -0.85
CA PHE A 191 2.19 16.96 -0.28
C PHE A 191 0.88 17.63 -0.66
N GLU A 192 -0.09 16.80 -1.03
CA GLU A 192 -1.50 17.19 -1.16
C GLU A 192 -2.34 16.17 -0.36
N PRO A 193 -3.08 16.61 0.67
CA PRO A 193 -3.17 17.97 1.19
C PRO A 193 -1.84 18.47 1.77
N ARG A 194 -1.67 19.79 1.77
CA ARG A 194 -0.44 20.44 2.29
C ARG A 194 -0.24 20.13 3.78
N LEU A 195 0.99 19.79 4.13
CA LEU A 195 1.40 19.63 5.53
C LEU A 195 1.54 20.98 6.21
N ARG A 196 1.34 21.00 7.54
CA ARG A 196 1.65 22.17 8.35
C ARG A 196 3.16 22.30 8.49
N GLU A 197 3.69 23.49 8.21
CA GLU A 197 5.13 23.79 8.27
C GLU A 197 5.56 24.37 9.62
N ASP A 198 4.61 24.53 10.55
CA ASP A 198 4.79 25.08 11.90
C ASP A 198 5.47 24.07 12.84
N CYS A 199 6.73 23.75 12.56
CA CYS A 199 7.55 22.94 13.45
C CYS A 199 8.12 23.83 14.57
N PRO A 200 8.11 23.40 15.85
CA PRO A 200 8.86 24.08 16.90
C PRO A 200 10.32 24.21 16.48
N ARG A 201 10.94 25.37 16.76
CA ARG A 201 12.37 25.51 16.48
C ARG A 201 13.14 24.66 17.49
N PRO A 202 14.32 24.13 17.14
CA PRO A 202 15.12 23.34 18.08
C PRO A 202 15.42 24.06 19.40
N GLU A 203 15.48 25.39 19.39
CA GLU A 203 15.65 26.24 20.58
C GLU A 203 14.42 26.33 21.49
N ASP A 204 13.23 25.98 20.99
CA ASP A 204 11.96 26.05 21.72
C ASP A 204 11.62 24.72 22.44
N GLU A 205 12.44 23.67 22.30
CA GLU A 205 12.26 22.34 22.92
C GLU A 205 13.23 22.05 24.11
N ALA A 206 14.02 23.05 24.53
CA ALA A 206 15.05 22.92 25.58
C ALA A 206 14.50 22.89 27.01
#